data_AF-A0A3E0QXV4-F1
#
_entry.id   AF-A0A3E0QXV4-F1
#
_cell.length_a   1.000
_cell.length_b   1.000
_cell.length_c   1.000
_cell.angle_alpha   90.00
_cell.angle_beta   90.00
_cell.angle_gamma   90.00
#
_symmetry.space_group_name_H-M   'P 1'
#
loop_
_entity.id
_entity.type
_entity.pdbx_description
1 polymer ?
#
loop_
_entity_poly.entity_id
_entity_poly.type
_entity_poly.pdbx_seq_one_letter_code
_entity_poly.pdbx_strand_id
1 'polypeptide(L)' 'MNETYEQQMKDSDMIFTQITSGDFDNWNDVNRAVVMLYVPDMTISRAGISHALKRLEQYYKQSA' A
#
# COMPACT_ATOMS: atom_id res chain seq x y z
N MET A 1 14.59 15.83 1.20
CA MET A 1 15.13 14.53 0.77
C MET A 1 14.31 14.08 -0.42
N ASN A 2 14.95 13.73 -1.54
CA ASN A 2 14.25 13.07 -2.63
C ASN A 2 14.25 11.56 -2.34
N GLU A 3 13.07 10.97 -2.25
CA GLU A 3 12.88 9.52 -2.06
C GLU A 3 13.54 8.77 -3.24
N THR A 4 14.37 7.75 -2.97
CA THR A 4 14.98 6.96 -4.04
C THR A 4 13.97 6.00 -4.66
N TYR A 5 14.14 5.66 -5.93
CA TYR A 5 13.29 4.67 -6.59
C TYR A 5 13.25 3.32 -5.84
N GLU A 6 14.41 2.88 -5.31
CA GLU A 6 14.49 1.65 -4.51
C GLU A 6 13.67 1.72 -3.23
N GLN A 7 13.69 2.86 -2.52
CA GLN A 7 12.87 3.05 -1.32
C GLN A 7 11.38 2.98 -1.65
N GLN A 8 10.97 3.62 -2.76
CA GLN A 8 9.58 3.60 -3.22
C GLN A 8 9.10 2.18 -3.51
N MET A 9 9.93 1.37 -4.19
CA MET A 9 9.59 -0.02 -4.50
C MET A 9 9.54 -0.88 -3.24
N LYS A 10 10.53 -0.75 -2.34
CA LYS A 10 10.58 -1.46 -1.07
C LYS A 10 9.35 -1.18 -0.20
N ASP A 11 8.98 0.09 -0.05
CA ASP A 11 7.82 0.49 0.74
C ASP A 11 6.52 -0.02 0.12
N SER A 12 6.43 0.06 -1.21
CA SER A 12 5.29 -0.48 -1.96
C SER A 12 5.13 -1.99 -1.74
N ASP A 13 6.22 -2.75 -1.83
CA ASP A 13 6.21 -4.21 -1.63
C ASP A 13 5.84 -4.56 -0.19
N MET A 14 6.41 -3.87 0.78
CA MET A 14 6.10 -4.07 2.19
C MET A 14 4.60 -3.88 2.47
N ILE A 15 4.02 -2.74 2.05
CA ILE A 15 2.59 -2.45 2.24
C ILE A 15 1.74 -3.51 1.54
N PHE A 16 2.06 -3.81 0.28
CA PHE A 16 1.30 -4.79 -0.51
C PHE A 16 1.29 -6.14 0.19
N THR A 17 2.46 -6.68 0.56
CA THR A 17 2.57 -7.96 1.24
C THR A 17 1.83 -7.98 2.58
N GLN A 18 2.00 -6.95 3.41
CA GLN A 18 1.34 -6.89 4.71
C GLN A 18 -0.19 -6.88 4.56
N ILE A 19 -0.73 -6.09 3.64
CA ILE A 19 -2.17 -6.03 3.41
C ILE A 19 -2.69 -7.35 2.84
N THR A 20 -2.07 -7.90 1.79
CA THR A 20 -2.57 -9.15 1.16
C THR A 20 -2.36 -10.39 2.03
N SER A 21 -1.49 -10.32 3.04
CA SER A 21 -1.34 -11.36 4.06
C SER A 21 -2.33 -11.23 5.22
N GLY A 22 -2.99 -10.08 5.33
CA GLY A 22 -4.01 -9.80 6.33
C GLY A 22 -5.40 -10.24 5.90
N ASP A 23 -6.33 -10.18 6.85
CA ASP A 23 -7.72 -10.60 6.65
C ASP A 23 -8.56 -9.36 6.26
N PHE A 24 -8.52 -9.01 4.97
CA PHE A 24 -9.31 -7.91 4.41
C PHE A 24 -10.23 -8.45 3.31
N ASP A 25 -11.55 -8.29 3.50
CA ASP A 25 -12.57 -8.85 2.63
C ASP A 25 -12.79 -8.06 1.34
N ASN A 26 -12.53 -6.75 1.35
CA ASN A 26 -12.84 -5.89 0.23
C ASN A 26 -11.92 -4.67 0.11
N TRP A 27 -11.97 -4.04 -1.06
CA TRP A 27 -11.18 -2.87 -1.40
C TRP A 27 -11.39 -1.67 -0.47
N ASN A 28 -12.61 -1.44 0.03
CA ASN A 28 -12.89 -0.27 0.88
C ASN A 28 -12.17 -0.40 2.23
N ASP A 29 -12.15 -1.60 2.80
CA ASP A 29 -11.46 -1.88 4.06
C ASP A 29 -9.94 -1.76 3.90
N VAL A 30 -9.40 -2.27 2.80
CA VAL A 30 -7.99 -2.14 2.43
C VAL A 30 -7.58 -0.67 2.28
N ASN A 31 -8.34 0.10 1.51
CA ASN A 31 -8.05 1.52 1.26
C ASN A 31 -8.04 2.30 2.59
N ARG A 32 -9.04 2.04 3.46
CA ARG A 32 -9.10 2.66 4.78
C ARG A 32 -7.91 2.27 5.65
N ALA A 33 -7.54 0.99 5.69
CA ALA A 33 -6.41 0.51 6.47
C ALA A 33 -5.09 1.15 6.01
N VAL A 34 -4.85 1.21 4.70
CA VAL A 34 -3.62 1.81 4.16
C VAL A 34 -3.53 3.30 4.50
N VAL A 35 -4.64 4.03 4.34
CA VAL A 35 -4.70 5.46 4.68
C VAL A 35 -4.48 5.70 6.16
N MET A 36 -5.05 4.87 7.05
CA MET A 36 -4.92 5.05 8.49
C MET A 36 -3.54 4.66 9.03
N LEU A 37 -2.90 3.64 8.46
CA LEU A 37 -1.66 3.07 8.98
C LEU A 37 -0.41 3.71 8.39
N TYR A 38 -0.36 3.94 7.07
CA TYR A 38 0.90 4.31 6.40
C TYR A 38 0.97 5.78 6.00
N VAL A 39 -0.15 6.46 5.74
CA VAL A 39 -0.12 7.90 5.36
C VAL A 39 0.41 8.80 6.49
N PRO A 40 0.10 8.56 7.78
CA PRO A 40 0.69 9.34 8.88
C PRO A 40 2.15 8.99 9.15
N ASP A 41 2.64 7.85 8.65
CA ASP A 41 4.00 7.40 8.85
C ASP A 41 4.96 8.12 7.90
N MET A 42 5.68 9.10 8.44
CA MET A 42 6.64 9.91 7.71
C MET A 42 7.92 9.16 7.32
N THR A 43 8.09 7.91 7.75
CA THR A 43 9.23 7.05 7.34
C THR A 43 8.97 6.32 6.04
N ILE A 44 7.71 6.25 5.62
CA ILE A 44 7.27 5.58 4.39
C ILE A 44 7.16 6.59 3.26
N SER A 45 7.69 6.24 2.10
CA SER A 45 7.62 7.08 0.92
C SER A 45 6.19 7.27 0.43
N ARG A 46 5.84 8.51 0.09
CA ARG A 46 4.50 8.81 -0.45
C ARG A 46 4.27 8.14 -1.80
N ALA A 47 5.33 8.06 -2.61
CA ALA A 47 5.29 7.37 -3.88
C ALA A 47 5.12 5.84 -3.68
N GLY A 48 5.75 5.24 -2.66
CA GLY A 48 5.55 3.84 -2.30
C GLY A 48 4.12 3.54 -1.88
N ILE A 49 3.51 4.38 -1.04
CA ILE A 49 2.09 4.25 -0.63
C ILE A 49 1.16 4.35 -1.85
N SER A 50 1.36 5.36 -2.70
CA SER A 50 0.56 5.56 -3.91
C SER A 50 0.65 4.36 -4.87
N HIS A 51 1.86 3.82 -5.04
CA HIS A 51 2.08 2.64 -5.87
C HIS A 51 1.43 1.37 -5.27
N ALA A 52 1.55 1.16 -3.96
CA ALA A 52 0.89 0.06 -3.26
C ALA A 52 -0.64 0.11 -3.40
N LEU A 53 -1.25 1.28 -3.22
CA LEU A 53 -2.70 1.45 -3.37
C LEU A 53 -3.18 1.05 -4.77
N LYS A 54 -2.46 1.44 -5.84
CA LYS A 54 -2.81 1.02 -7.20
C LYS A 54 -2.73 -0.50 -7.40
N ARG A 55 -1.70 -1.13 -6.83
CA ARG A 55 -1.53 -2.59 -6.90
C ARG A 55 -2.64 -3.32 -6.14
N LEU A 56 -2.96 -2.85 -4.94
CA LEU A 56 -4.03 -3.39 -4.11
C LEU A 56 -5.39 -3.22 -4.79
N GLU A 57 -5.65 -2.06 -5.39
CA GLU A 57 -6.89 -1.82 -6.14
C GLU A 57 -7.06 -2.84 -7.27
N GLN A 58 -5.99 -3.12 -8.03
CA GLN A 58 -6.01 -4.12 -9.09
C GLN A 58 -6.21 -5.53 -8.54
N TYR A 59 -5.51 -5.88 -7.45
CA TYR A 59 -5.62 -7.19 -6.80
C TYR A 59 -7.07 -7.49 -6.38
N TYR A 60 -7.68 -6.59 -5.59
CA TYR A 60 -9.04 -6.79 -5.07
C TYR A 60 -10.13 -6.61 -6.13
N LYS A 61 -9.89 -5.89 -7.23
CA LYS A 61 -10.82 -5.84 -8.38
C LYS A 61 -10.76 -7.08 -9.27
N GLN A 62 -9.64 -7.81 -9.29
CA GLN A 62 -9.52 -9.07 -10.03
C GLN A 62 -9.98 -10.29 -9.22
N SER A 63 -9.98 -10.18 -7.89
CA SER A 63 -10.44 -11.24 -6.97
C SER A 63 -11.95 -11.20 -6.65
N ALA A 64 -12.68 -10.19 -7.14
CA ALA A 64 -14.13 -10.05 -7.01
C ALA A 64 -14.85 -10.53 -8.28
#